data_AF-A0A7K7UZV7-F1
#
_entry.id   AF-A0A7K7UZV7-F1
#
_cell.length_a   1.000
_cell.length_b   1.000
_cell.length_c   1.000
_cell.angle_alpha   90.00
_cell.angle_beta   90.00
_cell.angle_gamma   90.00
#
_symmetry.space_group_name_H-M   'P 1'
#
loop_
_entity.id
_entity.type
_entity.pdbx_description
1 polymer ?
#
loop_
_entity_poly.entity_id
_entity_poly.type
_entity_poly.pdbx_seq_one_letter_code
_entity_poly.pdbx_strand_id
1 'polypeptide(L)'
;QKREISNFDYLMYLNTLAGRSYNDYMQYPVFPWVLADYHSPTLNLTNPRTFRDLSKPMGAQTAERKHKFIQRYKEVEKNLSAQCHYCTHYSSAIIVASYLVRMEPFTQTFCSLQGGSFDVADRMFHSVKNTWDSASRDNMSDVRELIPEFFYLPEFLTNANHFELGRMQDGTVLGDVQLPPWADGDPHQFIHLHRQALESDFVSAHLHRWIDLIFGFKQHGSAAVEAINTYHPYFYGDKVDLNSIKDPLIKSTILGFISNFGQIPKQV
;
A
#
# COMPACT_ATOMS: atom_id res chain seq x y z
N GLN A 1 0.73 13.73 23.24
CA GLN A 1 1.68 12.66 23.63
C GLN A 1 3.04 13.29 23.88
N LYS A 2 3.87 12.74 24.78
CA LYS A 2 5.14 13.34 25.27
C LYS A 2 6.33 13.32 24.27
N ARG A 3 6.13 12.80 23.04
CA ARG A 3 7.16 12.62 21.98
C ARG A 3 8.38 11.79 22.42
N GLU A 4 8.16 10.82 23.30
CA GLU A 4 9.20 9.85 23.74
C GLU A 4 9.48 8.76 22.69
N ILE A 5 8.59 8.61 21.70
CA ILE A 5 8.64 7.61 20.62
C ILE A 5 8.40 8.36 19.30
N SER A 6 9.15 8.02 18.24
CA SER A 6 8.96 8.60 16.91
C SER A 6 7.69 8.09 16.23
N ASN A 7 7.20 8.78 15.20
CA ASN A 7 6.03 8.32 14.44
C ASN A 7 6.29 6.94 13.81
N PHE A 8 7.47 6.74 13.22
CA PHE A 8 7.86 5.44 12.68
C PHE A 8 7.86 4.33 13.73
N ASP A 9 8.48 4.55 14.89
CA ASP A 9 8.58 3.52 15.94
C ASP A 9 7.18 3.17 16.47
N TYR A 10 6.32 4.17 16.59
CA TYR A 10 4.93 3.96 16.98
C TYR A 10 4.14 3.18 15.92
N LEU A 11 4.35 3.45 14.62
CA LEU A 11 3.75 2.68 13.53
C LEU A 11 4.26 1.24 13.50
N MET A 12 5.55 1.00 13.74
CA MET A 12 6.09 -0.36 13.87
C MET A 12 5.46 -1.10 15.04
N TYR A 13 5.32 -0.43 16.20
CA TYR A 13 4.67 -0.99 17.37
C TYR A 13 3.20 -1.37 17.10
N LEU A 14 2.42 -0.49 16.47
CA LEU A 14 1.03 -0.79 16.10
C LEU A 14 0.93 -1.97 15.13
N ASN A 15 1.82 -2.02 14.13
CA ASN A 15 1.89 -3.15 13.21
C ASN A 15 2.14 -4.47 13.97
N THR A 16 3.12 -4.50 14.89
CA THR A 16 3.39 -5.67 15.72
C THR A 16 2.18 -6.08 16.57
N LEU A 17 1.53 -5.13 17.24
CA LEU A 17 0.31 -5.41 18.03
C LEU A 17 -0.84 -5.94 17.16
N ALA A 18 -0.94 -5.48 15.92
CA ALA A 18 -1.94 -5.90 14.96
C ALA A 18 -1.63 -7.26 14.29
N GLY A 19 -0.56 -7.96 14.74
CA GLY A 19 -0.16 -9.27 14.24
C GLY A 19 0.72 -9.23 12.98
N ARG A 20 1.20 -8.07 12.58
CA ARG A 20 2.03 -7.91 11.38
C ARG A 20 3.48 -8.30 11.62
N SER A 21 4.11 -8.92 10.63
CA SER A 21 5.51 -9.33 10.72
C SER A 21 6.21 -9.40 9.36
N TYR A 22 7.53 -9.37 9.39
CA TYR A 22 8.38 -9.57 8.20
C TYR A 22 8.41 -11.02 7.69
N ASN A 23 8.00 -11.97 8.52
CA ASN A 23 8.04 -13.41 8.20
C ASN A 23 6.87 -13.85 7.30
N ASP A 24 5.80 -13.05 7.21
CA ASP A 24 4.63 -13.33 6.39
C ASP A 24 4.31 -12.11 5.52
N TYR A 25 4.58 -12.21 4.22
CA TYR A 25 4.33 -11.13 3.27
C TYR A 25 2.84 -10.81 3.09
N MET A 26 1.91 -11.70 3.46
CA MET A 26 0.46 -11.36 3.51
C MET A 26 0.12 -10.41 4.65
N GLN A 27 0.88 -10.51 5.73
CA GLN A 27 0.72 -9.74 6.96
C GLN A 27 1.94 -8.85 7.20
N TYR A 28 2.52 -8.34 6.11
CA TYR A 28 3.65 -7.42 6.19
C TYR A 28 3.25 -6.11 6.87
N PRO A 29 4.17 -5.43 7.58
CA PRO A 29 3.90 -4.13 8.15
C PRO A 29 3.45 -3.11 7.09
N VAL A 30 2.46 -2.30 7.44
CA VAL A 30 1.85 -1.30 6.56
C VAL A 30 2.17 0.10 7.07
N PHE A 31 2.58 0.99 6.17
CA PHE A 31 2.87 2.39 6.43
C PHE A 31 2.06 3.29 5.50
N PRO A 32 1.70 4.51 5.93
CA PRO A 32 0.98 5.45 5.07
C PRO A 32 1.87 5.97 3.95
N TRP A 33 1.28 6.23 2.78
CA TRP A 33 1.78 7.34 1.96
C TRP A 33 1.73 8.64 2.78
N VAL A 34 2.85 9.35 2.88
CA VAL A 34 2.93 10.61 3.62
C VAL A 34 2.91 11.82 2.68
N LEU A 35 3.71 11.76 1.62
CA LEU A 35 3.80 12.82 0.62
C LEU A 35 2.74 12.61 -0.46
N ALA A 36 2.32 13.72 -1.07
CA ALA A 36 1.45 13.78 -2.24
C ALA A 36 2.13 14.47 -3.45
N ASP A 37 3.29 15.10 -3.22
CA ASP A 37 4.06 15.80 -4.25
C ASP A 37 5.28 14.99 -4.68
N TYR A 38 5.14 14.34 -5.84
CA TYR A 38 6.20 13.59 -6.52
C TYR A 38 6.57 14.22 -7.87
N HIS A 39 6.15 15.48 -8.09
CA HIS A 39 6.25 16.18 -9.39
C HIS A 39 7.12 17.43 -9.30
N SER A 40 7.12 18.11 -8.15
CA SER A 40 7.86 19.35 -7.97
C SER A 40 9.38 19.14 -7.97
N PRO A 41 10.16 20.13 -8.45
CA PRO A 41 11.62 20.11 -8.38
C PRO A 41 12.17 20.21 -6.96
N THR A 42 11.38 20.75 -6.02
CA THR A 42 11.78 20.91 -4.61
C THR A 42 10.65 20.44 -3.69
N LEU A 43 11.03 19.83 -2.57
CA LEU A 43 10.07 19.34 -1.58
C LEU A 43 9.87 20.38 -0.48
N ASN A 44 8.68 20.97 -0.41
CA ASN A 44 8.35 21.96 0.61
C ASN A 44 7.49 21.38 1.75
N LEU A 45 8.14 20.92 2.82
CA LEU A 45 7.46 20.35 3.99
C LEU A 45 6.69 21.37 4.84
N THR A 46 6.75 22.67 4.53
CA THR A 46 5.89 23.69 5.18
C THR A 46 4.58 23.89 4.43
N ASN A 47 4.44 23.36 3.21
CA ASN A 47 3.22 23.46 2.42
C ASN A 47 2.29 22.27 2.72
N PRO A 48 1.08 22.48 3.26
CA PRO A 48 0.14 21.39 3.52
C PRO A 48 -0.22 20.56 2.28
N ARG A 49 -0.14 21.15 1.08
CA ARG A 49 -0.43 20.44 -0.19
C ARG A 49 0.63 19.40 -0.57
N THR A 50 1.80 19.45 0.05
CA THR A 50 2.87 18.46 -0.16
C THR A 50 2.54 17.13 0.52
N PHE A 51 1.60 17.11 1.47
CA PHE A 51 1.22 15.91 2.21
C PHE A 51 -0.07 15.29 1.68
N ARG A 52 -0.16 13.97 1.79
CA ARG A 52 -1.40 13.21 1.62
C ARG A 52 -2.39 13.59 2.73
N ASP A 53 -3.68 13.59 2.41
CA ASP A 53 -4.73 13.62 3.42
C ASP A 53 -4.81 12.27 4.16
N LEU A 54 -4.19 12.21 5.34
CA LEU A 54 -4.15 11.05 6.23
C LEU A 54 -5.53 10.68 6.84
N SER A 55 -6.55 11.54 6.69
CA SER A 55 -7.90 11.21 7.16
C SER A 55 -8.70 10.37 6.17
N LYS A 56 -8.17 10.14 4.97
CA LYS A 56 -8.82 9.44 3.86
C LYS A 56 -8.00 8.21 3.46
N PRO A 57 -8.65 7.09 3.08
CA PRO A 57 -7.96 5.97 2.45
C PRO A 57 -7.43 6.35 1.05
N MET A 58 -6.57 5.51 0.47
CA MET A 58 -5.97 5.75 -0.86
C MET A 58 -7.03 5.97 -1.95
N GLY A 59 -8.10 5.18 -1.94
CA GLY A 59 -9.16 5.30 -2.94
C GLY A 59 -9.98 6.60 -2.85
N ALA A 60 -9.82 7.40 -1.79
CA ALA A 60 -10.58 8.62 -1.56
C ALA A 60 -9.73 9.90 -1.61
N GLN A 61 -8.46 9.83 -2.07
CA GLN A 61 -7.56 10.99 -2.11
C GLN A 61 -8.06 12.09 -3.07
N THR A 62 -8.72 11.73 -4.17
CA THR A 62 -9.36 12.69 -5.09
C THR A 62 -10.88 12.59 -5.06
N ALA A 63 -11.55 13.72 -5.29
CA ALA A 63 -13.02 13.79 -5.25
C ALA A 63 -13.69 12.90 -6.31
N GLU A 64 -13.15 12.91 -7.53
CA GLU A 64 -13.65 12.07 -8.64
C GLU A 64 -13.55 10.59 -8.30
N ARG A 65 -12.37 10.15 -7.82
CA ARG A 65 -12.12 8.75 -7.50
C ARG A 65 -12.95 8.28 -6.31
N LYS A 66 -13.08 9.13 -5.28
CA LYS A 66 -14.02 8.93 -4.16
C LYS A 66 -15.44 8.67 -4.66
N HIS A 67 -15.93 9.45 -5.62
CA HIS A 67 -17.28 9.27 -6.16
C HIS A 67 -17.45 7.91 -6.86
N LYS A 68 -16.46 7.48 -7.65
CA LYS A 68 -16.47 6.17 -8.33
C LYS A 68 -16.55 5.00 -7.32
N PHE A 69 -15.81 5.06 -6.21
CA PHE A 69 -15.91 4.01 -5.18
C PHE A 69 -17.24 4.02 -4.43
N ILE A 70 -17.84 5.19 -4.18
CA ILE A 70 -19.18 5.30 -3.61
C ILE A 70 -20.23 4.69 -4.56
N GLN A 71 -20.12 4.95 -5.87
CA GLN A 71 -21.00 4.34 -6.86
C GLN A 71 -20.87 2.81 -6.86
N ARG A 72 -19.64 2.29 -6.91
CA ARG A 72 -19.37 0.84 -6.81
C ARG A 72 -20.01 0.22 -5.58
N TYR A 73 -19.83 0.83 -4.41
CA TYR A 73 -20.40 0.35 -3.15
C TYR A 73 -21.94 0.23 -3.22
N LYS A 74 -22.61 1.17 -3.89
CA LYS A 74 -24.07 1.17 -4.08
C LYS A 74 -24.55 0.17 -5.14
N GLU A 75 -23.78 -0.04 -6.20
CA GLU A 75 -24.15 -0.96 -7.29
C GLU A 75 -24.09 -2.44 -6.88
N VAL A 76 -23.11 -2.78 -6.04
CA VAL A 76 -22.87 -4.16 -5.56
C VAL A 76 -24.01 -4.70 -4.69
N GLU A 77 -24.75 -3.83 -3.99
CA GLU A 77 -25.93 -4.17 -3.18
C GLU A 77 -26.97 -5.02 -3.93
N LYS A 78 -27.02 -4.89 -5.27
CA LYS A 78 -28.03 -5.56 -6.11
C LYS A 78 -27.68 -6.98 -6.54
N ASN A 79 -26.41 -7.41 -6.44
CA ASN A 79 -25.90 -8.61 -7.15
C ASN A 79 -25.41 -9.75 -6.25
N LEU A 80 -25.74 -9.76 -4.95
CA LEU A 80 -25.26 -10.76 -3.96
C LEU A 80 -23.72 -10.86 -3.81
N SER A 81 -22.95 -10.04 -4.52
CA SER A 81 -21.53 -9.82 -4.23
C SER A 81 -21.39 -8.93 -3.00
N ALA A 82 -20.28 -9.09 -2.29
CA ALA A 82 -20.12 -8.42 -1.02
C ALA A 82 -19.99 -6.90 -1.17
N GLN A 83 -20.90 -6.17 -0.52
CA GLN A 83 -20.94 -4.71 -0.52
C GLN A 83 -19.66 -4.13 0.08
N CYS A 84 -18.77 -3.60 -0.77
CA CYS A 84 -17.50 -3.02 -0.37
C CYS A 84 -17.04 -1.93 -1.33
N HIS A 85 -16.17 -1.03 -0.86
CA HIS A 85 -15.52 -0.04 -1.71
C HIS A 85 -14.38 -0.69 -2.50
N TYR A 86 -13.60 -1.56 -1.86
CA TYR A 86 -12.37 -2.10 -2.44
C TYR A 86 -12.38 -3.62 -2.56
N CYS A 87 -12.20 -4.13 -3.79
CA CYS A 87 -11.96 -5.55 -4.04
C CYS A 87 -10.47 -5.91 -4.14
N THR A 88 -9.60 -4.92 -3.94
CA THR A 88 -8.16 -5.09 -3.77
C THR A 88 -7.76 -4.57 -2.40
N HIS A 89 -6.69 -5.12 -1.85
CA HIS A 89 -6.18 -4.71 -0.55
C HIS A 89 -5.01 -3.73 -0.70
N TYR A 90 -4.79 -2.90 0.32
CA TYR A 90 -3.68 -1.93 0.33
C TYR A 90 -2.31 -2.56 0.63
N SER A 91 -2.29 -3.82 1.08
CA SER A 91 -1.08 -4.56 1.44
C SER A 91 -1.25 -6.05 1.09
N SER A 92 -0.35 -6.60 0.28
CA SER A 92 -0.33 -8.01 -0.11
C SER A 92 1.09 -8.42 -0.45
N ALA A 93 1.40 -9.73 -0.51
CA ALA A 93 2.77 -10.16 -0.86
C ALA A 93 3.18 -9.65 -2.23
N ILE A 94 2.25 -9.60 -3.20
CA ILE A 94 2.61 -9.08 -4.53
C ILE A 94 2.98 -7.60 -4.48
N ILE A 95 2.35 -6.79 -3.61
CA ILE A 95 2.73 -5.38 -3.40
C ILE A 95 4.12 -5.31 -2.75
N VAL A 96 4.36 -6.06 -1.68
CA VAL A 96 5.66 -6.09 -0.96
C VAL A 96 6.79 -6.55 -1.88
N ALA A 97 6.60 -7.70 -2.54
CA ALA A 97 7.58 -8.25 -3.46
C ALA A 97 7.78 -7.34 -4.69
N SER A 98 6.74 -6.63 -5.14
CA SER A 98 6.87 -5.65 -6.22
C SER A 98 7.71 -4.44 -5.82
N TYR A 99 7.51 -3.89 -4.62
CA TYR A 99 8.36 -2.80 -4.12
C TYR A 99 9.81 -3.25 -3.99
N LEU A 100 10.04 -4.44 -3.42
CA LEU A 100 11.36 -4.94 -3.09
C LEU A 100 12.00 -5.78 -4.21
N VAL A 101 11.42 -5.80 -5.42
CA VAL A 101 11.81 -6.71 -6.52
C VAL A 101 13.29 -6.64 -6.92
N ARG A 102 13.98 -5.54 -6.59
CA ARG A 102 15.42 -5.32 -6.84
C ARG A 102 16.34 -5.92 -5.78
N MET A 103 15.79 -6.52 -4.74
CA MET A 103 16.53 -7.12 -3.62
C MET A 103 16.19 -8.60 -3.49
N GLU A 104 17.20 -9.43 -3.29
CA GLU A 104 16.98 -10.83 -2.88
C GLU A 104 16.63 -10.92 -1.39
N PRO A 105 15.75 -11.85 -0.97
CA PRO A 105 15.08 -12.90 -1.76
C PRO A 105 13.75 -12.45 -2.40
N PHE A 106 13.44 -11.15 -2.41
CA PHE A 106 12.16 -10.63 -2.90
C PHE A 106 12.04 -10.72 -4.42
N THR A 107 13.14 -10.67 -5.16
CA THR A 107 13.19 -10.94 -6.60
C THR A 107 12.62 -12.32 -6.92
N GLN A 108 13.13 -13.37 -6.26
CA GLN A 108 12.63 -14.74 -6.43
C GLN A 108 11.15 -14.88 -6.01
N THR A 109 10.78 -14.24 -4.91
CA THR A 109 9.39 -14.21 -4.44
C THR A 109 8.47 -13.59 -5.49
N PHE A 110 8.85 -12.44 -6.05
CA PHE A 110 8.06 -11.74 -7.07
C PHE A 110 7.86 -12.63 -8.31
N CYS A 111 8.95 -13.24 -8.81
CA CYS A 111 8.86 -14.17 -9.94
C CYS A 111 7.95 -15.37 -9.63
N SER A 112 8.04 -15.94 -8.43
CA SER A 112 7.19 -17.06 -8.02
C SER A 112 5.70 -16.68 -8.00
N LEU A 113 5.37 -15.50 -7.46
CA LEU A 113 3.99 -14.98 -7.44
C LEU A 113 3.45 -14.64 -8.83
N GLN A 114 4.33 -14.37 -9.80
CA GLN A 114 3.99 -14.03 -11.19
C GLN A 114 4.06 -15.23 -12.15
N GLY A 115 4.20 -16.46 -11.64
CA GLY A 115 4.19 -17.67 -12.46
C GLY A 115 5.56 -18.11 -13.00
N GLY A 116 6.65 -17.64 -12.40
CA GLY A 116 8.01 -18.14 -12.62
C GLY A 116 8.97 -17.16 -13.31
N SER A 117 8.50 -15.99 -13.74
CA SER A 117 9.32 -14.96 -14.39
C SER A 117 8.97 -13.57 -13.88
N PHE A 118 9.75 -12.56 -14.28
CA PHE A 118 9.33 -11.17 -14.12
C PHE A 118 8.00 -10.90 -14.85
N ASP A 119 7.29 -9.88 -14.38
CA ASP A 119 6.09 -9.37 -15.04
C ASP A 119 6.48 -8.57 -16.29
N VAL A 120 5.49 -8.13 -17.08
CA VAL A 120 5.73 -7.14 -18.12
C VAL A 120 6.25 -5.85 -17.49
N ALA A 121 7.27 -5.25 -18.11
CA ALA A 121 7.98 -4.10 -17.59
C ALA A 121 7.04 -2.94 -17.18
N ASP A 122 6.05 -2.62 -17.99
CA ASP A 122 5.10 -1.52 -17.72
C ASP A 122 4.29 -1.70 -16.41
N ARG A 123 4.14 -2.93 -15.91
CA ARG A 123 3.46 -3.23 -14.65
C ARG A 123 4.39 -3.29 -13.44
N MET A 124 5.70 -3.38 -13.67
CA MET A 124 6.67 -3.45 -12.58
C MET A 124 6.84 -2.09 -11.89
N PHE A 125 7.19 -2.13 -10.61
CA PHE A 125 7.54 -0.94 -9.85
C PHE A 125 8.80 -0.31 -10.43
N HIS A 126 8.64 0.84 -11.10
CA HIS A 126 9.73 1.54 -11.78
C HIS A 126 9.77 3.03 -11.52
N SER A 127 8.71 3.61 -10.94
CA SER A 127 8.62 5.05 -10.68
C SER A 127 7.76 5.31 -9.46
N VAL A 128 8.30 6.04 -8.48
CA VAL A 128 7.57 6.41 -7.26
C VAL A 128 6.38 7.31 -7.61
N LYS A 129 6.60 8.27 -8.52
CA LYS A 129 5.58 9.18 -9.02
C LYS A 129 4.41 8.44 -9.69
N ASN A 130 4.71 7.53 -10.62
CA ASN A 130 3.65 6.77 -11.31
C ASN A 130 2.90 5.87 -10.35
N THR A 131 3.59 5.30 -9.35
CA THR A 131 2.97 4.47 -8.31
C THR A 131 2.02 5.27 -7.46
N TRP A 132 2.42 6.47 -7.00
CA TRP A 132 1.55 7.39 -6.29
C TRP A 132 0.33 7.79 -7.13
N ASP A 133 0.54 8.19 -8.39
CA ASP A 133 -0.53 8.62 -9.29
C ASP A 133 -1.54 7.48 -9.54
N SER A 134 -1.06 6.25 -9.79
CA SER A 134 -1.89 5.03 -9.89
C SER A 134 -2.71 4.80 -8.62
N ALA A 135 -2.04 4.77 -7.47
CA ALA A 135 -2.65 4.39 -6.20
C ALA A 135 -3.60 5.45 -5.63
N SER A 136 -3.36 6.74 -5.91
CA SER A 136 -4.14 7.87 -5.38
C SER A 136 -5.23 8.38 -6.33
N ARG A 137 -5.05 8.23 -7.66
CA ARG A 137 -5.92 8.87 -8.65
C ARG A 137 -6.34 7.98 -9.83
N ASP A 138 -5.40 7.30 -10.47
CA ASP A 138 -5.63 6.86 -11.86
C ASP A 138 -6.24 5.45 -11.97
N ASN A 139 -5.90 4.52 -11.08
CA ASN A 139 -6.27 3.11 -11.23
C ASN A 139 -7.24 2.63 -10.13
N MET A 140 -8.49 2.34 -10.48
CA MET A 140 -9.53 1.88 -9.54
C MET A 140 -9.22 0.53 -8.84
N SER A 141 -8.28 -0.25 -9.37
CA SER A 141 -7.83 -1.52 -8.78
C SER A 141 -6.58 -1.36 -7.91
N ASP A 142 -5.98 -0.17 -7.85
CA ASP A 142 -4.74 0.07 -7.10
C ASP A 142 -5.00 1.00 -5.91
N VAL A 143 -5.05 0.46 -4.71
CA VAL A 143 -5.22 1.24 -3.47
C VAL A 143 -4.06 0.99 -2.49
N ARG A 144 -2.89 0.63 -3.02
CA ARG A 144 -1.74 0.23 -2.21
C ARG A 144 -1.26 1.33 -1.27
N GLU A 145 -0.98 0.96 -0.03
CA GLU A 145 -0.22 1.77 0.92
C GLU A 145 1.28 1.45 0.78
N LEU A 146 2.11 2.03 1.65
CA LEU A 146 3.55 1.83 1.66
C LEU A 146 3.95 0.71 2.64
N ILE A 147 5.23 0.34 2.53
CA ILE A 147 5.95 -0.53 3.47
C ILE A 147 6.98 0.30 4.25
N PRO A 148 7.46 -0.17 5.41
CA PRO A 148 8.44 0.56 6.24
C PRO A 148 9.71 0.99 5.49
N GLU A 149 10.15 0.21 4.50
CA GLU A 149 11.41 0.36 3.77
C GLU A 149 11.52 1.72 3.06
N PHE A 150 10.37 2.32 2.68
CA PHE A 150 10.30 3.67 2.13
C PHE A 150 10.79 4.78 3.09
N PHE A 151 11.10 4.44 4.34
CA PHE A 151 11.51 5.39 5.38
C PHE A 151 12.87 5.06 6.02
N TYR A 152 13.57 4.02 5.55
CA TYR A 152 14.90 3.69 6.07
C TYR A 152 15.84 2.93 5.11
N LEU A 153 15.34 2.33 4.03
CA LEU A 153 16.13 1.42 3.18
C LEU A 153 16.28 2.00 1.76
N PRO A 154 17.40 2.64 1.39
CA PRO A 154 17.58 3.17 0.04
C PRO A 154 17.80 2.07 -1.02
N GLU A 155 18.32 0.91 -0.63
CA GLU A 155 18.80 -0.13 -1.54
C GLU A 155 17.70 -0.74 -2.43
N PHE A 156 16.44 -0.75 -1.99
CA PHE A 156 15.34 -1.30 -2.82
C PHE A 156 15.04 -0.46 -4.06
N LEU A 157 15.55 0.78 -4.11
CA LEU A 157 15.37 1.70 -5.24
C LEU A 157 16.43 1.52 -6.33
N THR A 158 17.50 0.76 -6.05
CA THR A 158 18.63 0.56 -6.97
C THR A 158 18.68 -0.89 -7.46
N ASN A 159 18.87 -1.09 -8.75
CA ASN A 159 19.09 -2.41 -9.36
C ASN A 159 20.56 -2.82 -9.24
N ALA A 160 21.04 -2.93 -8.00
CA ALA A 160 22.45 -3.23 -7.71
C ALA A 160 22.89 -4.62 -8.19
N ASN A 161 21.95 -5.56 -8.32
CA ASN A 161 22.19 -6.90 -8.83
C ASN A 161 22.16 -6.99 -10.36
N HIS A 162 21.93 -5.87 -11.06
CA HIS A 162 21.84 -5.81 -12.52
C HIS A 162 20.84 -6.79 -13.13
N PHE A 163 19.66 -6.94 -12.49
CA PHE A 163 18.60 -7.80 -13.01
C PHE A 163 18.09 -7.30 -14.37
N GLU A 164 17.78 -8.25 -15.26
CA GLU A 164 17.11 -7.97 -16.54
C GLU A 164 15.60 -7.80 -16.32
N LEU A 165 15.21 -6.62 -15.83
CA LEU A 165 13.81 -6.29 -15.48
C LEU A 165 12.90 -6.06 -16.71
N GLY A 166 13.45 -6.18 -17.92
CA GLY A 166 12.73 -6.02 -19.18
C GLY A 166 12.71 -4.59 -19.72
N ARG A 167 11.86 -4.38 -20.73
CA ARG A 167 11.73 -3.13 -21.48
C ARG A 167 10.26 -2.76 -21.64
N MET A 168 9.94 -1.50 -21.36
CA MET A 168 8.61 -0.92 -21.53
C MET A 168 8.25 -0.78 -23.00
N GLN A 169 6.96 -0.56 -23.29
CA GLN A 169 6.47 -0.42 -24.67
C GLN A 169 7.08 0.77 -25.42
N ASP A 170 7.44 1.83 -24.71
CA ASP A 170 8.11 3.02 -25.28
C ASP A 170 9.60 2.81 -25.56
N GLY A 171 10.13 1.62 -25.23
CA GLY A 171 11.53 1.26 -25.41
C GLY A 171 12.40 1.51 -24.18
N THR A 172 11.88 2.07 -23.09
CA THR A 172 12.62 2.32 -21.85
C THR A 172 13.04 0.99 -21.20
N VAL A 173 14.33 0.81 -20.95
CA VAL A 173 14.84 -0.36 -20.22
C VAL A 173 14.68 -0.12 -18.72
N LEU A 174 14.16 -1.11 -18.00
CA LEU A 174 14.02 -1.01 -16.56
C LEU A 174 15.35 -1.26 -15.85
N GLY A 175 15.68 -0.37 -14.93
CA GLY A 175 16.84 -0.46 -14.03
C GLY A 175 16.46 0.06 -12.65
N ASP A 176 17.17 1.08 -12.18
CA ASP A 176 16.84 1.80 -10.95
C ASP A 176 15.43 2.39 -10.99
N VAL A 177 14.84 2.58 -9.81
CA VAL A 177 13.53 3.23 -9.66
C VAL A 177 13.68 4.71 -9.99
N GLN A 178 12.80 5.23 -10.84
CA GLN A 178 12.70 6.66 -11.11
C GLN A 178 12.20 7.38 -9.85
N LEU A 179 13.09 8.21 -9.31
CA LEU A 179 12.83 9.03 -8.13
C LEU A 179 12.17 10.36 -8.52
N PRO A 180 11.41 10.98 -7.59
CA PRO A 180 10.87 12.32 -7.82
C PRO A 180 12.00 13.35 -7.98
N PRO A 181 11.77 14.46 -8.70
CA PRO A 181 12.82 15.43 -9.01
C PRO A 181 13.52 16.01 -7.78
N TRP A 182 12.81 16.19 -6.68
CA TRP A 182 13.36 16.71 -5.42
C TRP A 182 14.34 15.77 -4.71
N ALA A 183 14.46 14.51 -5.15
CA ALA A 183 15.46 13.58 -4.66
C ALA A 183 16.77 13.60 -5.47
N ASP A 184 16.82 14.35 -6.56
CA ASP A 184 18.01 14.52 -7.43
C ASP A 184 18.68 13.19 -7.87
N GLY A 185 17.85 12.16 -8.07
CA GLY A 185 18.34 10.83 -8.44
C GLY A 185 19.07 10.07 -7.33
N ASP A 186 19.11 10.57 -6.10
CA ASP A 186 19.75 9.91 -4.95
C ASP A 186 18.73 9.16 -4.06
N PRO A 187 18.79 7.82 -4.00
CA PRO A 187 17.98 7.01 -3.10
C PRO A 187 18.12 7.38 -1.62
N HIS A 188 19.32 7.77 -1.17
CA HIS A 188 19.54 8.16 0.23
C HIS A 188 18.84 9.47 0.55
N GLN A 189 18.95 10.47 -0.33
CA GLN A 189 18.20 11.73 -0.23
C GLN A 189 16.69 11.48 -0.22
N PHE A 190 16.19 10.57 -1.09
CA PHE A 190 14.78 10.18 -1.10
C PHE A 190 14.32 9.65 0.26
N ILE A 191 15.02 8.66 0.80
CA ILE A 191 14.69 8.04 2.10
C ILE A 191 14.78 9.06 3.23
N HIS A 192 15.82 9.90 3.24
CA HIS A 192 16.00 10.94 4.24
C HIS A 192 14.81 11.90 4.28
N LEU A 193 14.38 12.41 3.11
CA LEU A 193 13.25 13.32 3.00
C LEU A 193 11.91 12.64 3.33
N HIS A 194 11.72 11.38 2.94
CA HIS A 194 10.55 10.59 3.35
C HIS A 194 10.47 10.44 4.87
N ARG A 195 11.61 10.13 5.52
CA ARG A 195 11.67 10.01 6.98
C ARG A 195 11.43 11.36 7.66
N GLN A 196 12.02 12.43 7.15
CA GLN A 196 11.78 13.79 7.65
C GLN A 196 10.30 14.19 7.52
N ALA A 197 9.65 13.85 6.41
CA ALA A 197 8.23 14.10 6.21
C ALA A 197 7.37 13.33 7.21
N LEU A 198 7.65 12.03 7.42
CA LEU A 198 6.94 11.19 8.40
C LEU A 198 7.05 11.73 9.82
N GLU A 199 8.22 12.25 10.20
CA GLU A 199 8.47 12.79 11.54
C GLU A 199 8.11 14.28 11.68
N SER A 200 7.52 14.88 10.63
CA SER A 200 7.10 16.29 10.66
C SER A 200 5.97 16.56 11.66
N ASP A 201 5.85 17.82 12.11
CA ASP A 201 4.73 18.25 12.97
C ASP A 201 3.39 18.08 12.26
N PHE A 202 3.35 18.28 10.93
CA PHE A 202 2.14 18.07 10.14
C PHE A 202 1.66 16.62 10.26
N VAL A 203 2.54 15.64 10.03
CA VAL A 203 2.16 14.22 10.14
C VAL A 203 1.83 13.88 11.58
N SER A 204 2.63 14.31 12.55
CA SER A 204 2.37 14.07 13.98
C SER A 204 0.99 14.55 14.41
N ALA A 205 0.51 15.68 13.88
CA ALA A 205 -0.81 16.23 14.17
C ALA A 205 -1.96 15.46 13.49
N HIS A 206 -1.71 14.62 12.49
CA HIS A 206 -2.75 13.99 11.66
C HIS A 206 -2.69 12.46 11.59
N LEU A 207 -1.57 11.84 11.99
CA LEU A 207 -1.30 10.40 11.82
C LEU A 207 -2.34 9.51 12.50
N HIS A 208 -2.88 9.94 13.65
CA HIS A 208 -3.96 9.24 14.36
C HIS A 208 -5.18 8.98 13.47
N ARG A 209 -5.47 9.85 12.50
CA ARG A 209 -6.61 9.67 11.57
C ARG A 209 -6.38 8.56 10.56
N TRP A 210 -5.12 8.32 10.16
CA TRP A 210 -4.77 7.19 9.31
C TRP A 210 -4.77 5.90 10.14
N ILE A 211 -4.27 5.97 11.37
CA ILE A 211 -4.35 4.85 12.33
C ILE A 211 -5.81 4.42 12.53
N ASP A 212 -6.76 5.36 12.64
CA ASP A 212 -8.19 5.05 12.73
C ASP A 212 -8.71 4.21 11.55
N LEU A 213 -8.18 4.44 10.34
CA LEU A 213 -8.57 3.70 9.12
C LEU A 213 -8.00 2.28 9.11
N ILE A 214 -6.73 2.14 9.50
CA ILE A 214 -5.99 0.87 9.34
C ILE A 214 -6.11 -0.03 10.56
N PHE A 215 -6.06 0.52 11.77
CA PHE A 215 -6.03 -0.21 13.03
C PHE A 215 -7.19 0.15 13.95
N GLY A 216 -7.75 1.36 13.86
CA GLY A 216 -8.73 1.86 14.79
C GLY A 216 -10.19 1.69 14.35
N PHE A 217 -11.06 2.58 14.83
CA PHE A 217 -12.51 2.38 14.77
C PHE A 217 -13.12 2.51 13.36
N LYS A 218 -12.42 3.11 12.39
CA LYS A 218 -12.88 3.25 10.99
C LYS A 218 -12.52 2.04 10.13
N GLN A 219 -11.98 0.97 10.72
CA GLN A 219 -11.72 -0.29 10.01
C GLN A 219 -13.02 -1.07 9.69
N HIS A 220 -14.08 -0.89 10.49
CA HIS A 220 -15.35 -1.62 10.38
C HIS A 220 -16.59 -0.74 10.58
N GLY A 221 -17.77 -1.32 10.31
CA GLY A 221 -19.06 -0.73 10.64
C GLY A 221 -19.42 0.50 9.81
N SER A 222 -20.35 1.31 10.33
CA SER A 222 -20.78 2.55 9.69
C SER A 222 -19.64 3.55 9.53
N ALA A 223 -18.74 3.63 10.51
CA ALA A 223 -17.55 4.49 10.46
C ALA A 223 -16.65 4.17 9.25
N ALA A 224 -16.46 2.88 8.93
CA ALA A 224 -15.76 2.47 7.74
C ALA A 224 -16.50 2.85 6.45
N VAL A 225 -17.83 2.70 6.42
CA VAL A 225 -18.64 3.08 5.24
C VAL A 225 -18.55 4.58 4.99
N GLU A 226 -18.70 5.41 6.02
CA GLU A 226 -18.60 6.87 5.96
C GLU A 226 -17.21 7.32 5.51
N ALA A 227 -16.17 6.63 5.96
CA ALA A 227 -14.78 6.88 5.58
C ALA A 227 -14.39 6.30 4.21
N ILE A 228 -15.28 5.54 3.55
CA ILE A 228 -15.02 4.85 2.27
C ILE A 228 -13.92 3.80 2.45
N ASN A 229 -13.93 3.09 3.58
CA ASN A 229 -12.85 2.22 4.03
C ASN A 229 -13.33 0.77 4.22
N THR A 230 -14.17 0.28 3.32
CA THR A 230 -14.66 -1.11 3.38
C THR A 230 -14.05 -1.94 2.27
N TYR A 231 -13.55 -3.10 2.66
CA TYR A 231 -12.87 -4.04 1.78
C TYR A 231 -13.76 -5.26 1.53
N HIS A 232 -13.42 -6.08 0.55
CA HIS A 232 -14.09 -7.35 0.33
C HIS A 232 -14.03 -8.24 1.59
N PRO A 233 -15.10 -8.96 1.98
CA PRO A 233 -15.17 -9.77 3.20
C PRO A 233 -14.05 -10.77 3.37
N TYR A 234 -13.51 -11.29 2.26
CA TYR A 234 -12.39 -12.24 2.30
C TYR A 234 -11.12 -11.67 2.89
N PHE A 235 -10.96 -10.34 2.93
CA PHE A 235 -9.81 -9.72 3.59
C PHE A 235 -9.95 -9.69 5.12
N TYR A 236 -11.15 -9.91 5.67
CA TYR A 236 -11.38 -9.98 7.10
C TYR A 236 -11.33 -11.45 7.55
N GLY A 237 -10.11 -11.94 7.82
CA GLY A 237 -9.83 -13.38 8.06
C GLY A 237 -10.75 -14.04 9.09
N ASP A 238 -11.12 -13.32 10.15
CA ASP A 238 -11.97 -13.84 11.23
C ASP A 238 -13.45 -14.02 10.85
N LYS A 239 -13.89 -13.47 9.71
CA LYS A 239 -15.30 -13.48 9.28
C LYS A 239 -15.65 -14.60 8.31
N VAL A 240 -14.66 -15.36 7.83
CA VAL A 240 -14.88 -16.50 6.94
C VAL A 240 -14.75 -17.78 7.73
N ASP A 241 -15.86 -18.40 8.12
CA ASP A 241 -15.84 -19.73 8.72
C ASP A 241 -15.52 -20.77 7.64
N LEU A 242 -14.22 -21.01 7.43
CA LEU A 242 -13.71 -22.00 6.48
C LEU A 242 -14.14 -23.44 6.82
N ASN A 243 -14.61 -23.70 8.06
CA ASN A 243 -15.11 -25.01 8.45
C ASN A 243 -16.58 -25.21 8.05
N SER A 244 -17.33 -24.13 7.90
CA SER A 244 -18.70 -24.16 7.36
C SER A 244 -18.75 -24.47 5.85
N ILE A 245 -17.65 -24.22 5.12
CA ILE A 245 -17.57 -24.44 3.67
C ILE A 245 -17.27 -25.93 3.40
N LYS A 246 -18.30 -26.65 2.94
CA LYS A 246 -18.23 -28.09 2.63
C LYS A 246 -17.60 -28.41 1.28
N ASP A 247 -17.68 -27.48 0.33
CA ASP A 247 -17.12 -27.67 -1.01
C ASP A 247 -15.59 -27.42 -0.99
N PRO A 248 -14.76 -28.44 -1.25
CA PRO A 248 -13.30 -28.30 -1.24
C PRO A 248 -12.76 -27.33 -2.29
N LEU A 249 -13.42 -27.18 -3.44
CA LEU A 249 -13.00 -26.28 -4.51
C LEU A 249 -13.24 -24.82 -4.11
N ILE A 250 -14.42 -24.54 -3.54
CA ILE A 250 -14.76 -23.20 -3.03
C ILE A 250 -13.83 -22.84 -1.88
N LYS A 251 -13.59 -23.77 -0.96
CA LYS A 251 -12.67 -23.60 0.16
C LYS A 251 -11.25 -23.32 -0.32
N SER A 252 -10.75 -24.09 -1.29
CA SER A 252 -9.43 -23.88 -1.91
C SER A 252 -9.32 -22.52 -2.60
N THR A 253 -10.36 -22.11 -3.33
CA THR A 253 -10.40 -20.82 -4.03
C THR A 253 -10.35 -19.65 -3.04
N ILE A 254 -11.13 -19.73 -1.95
CA ILE A 254 -11.14 -18.70 -0.91
C ILE A 254 -9.81 -18.67 -0.16
N LEU A 255 -9.24 -19.83 0.16
CA LEU A 255 -7.90 -19.92 0.76
C LEU A 255 -6.84 -19.31 -0.14
N GLY A 256 -6.86 -19.60 -1.44
CA GLY A 256 -5.96 -19.00 -2.42
C GLY A 256 -6.15 -17.49 -2.56
N PHE A 257 -7.37 -16.98 -2.33
CA PHE A 257 -7.63 -15.55 -2.29
C PHE A 257 -7.06 -14.91 -1.01
N ILE A 258 -7.31 -15.50 0.15
CA ILE A 258 -6.80 -15.03 1.45
C ILE A 258 -5.27 -15.07 1.49
N SER A 259 -4.66 -16.10 0.89
CA SER A 259 -3.21 -16.32 0.94
C SER A 259 -2.41 -15.46 -0.03
N ASN A 260 -3.05 -14.75 -0.96
CA ASN A 260 -2.34 -13.99 -2.00
C ASN A 260 -2.75 -12.51 -2.10
N PHE A 261 -3.95 -12.15 -1.64
CA PHE A 261 -4.51 -10.82 -1.89
C PHE A 261 -4.53 -9.91 -0.66
N GLY A 262 -3.91 -10.33 0.46
CA GLY A 262 -3.77 -9.55 1.68
C GLY A 262 -4.84 -9.84 2.73
N GLN A 263 -4.64 -9.29 3.92
CA GLN A 263 -5.55 -9.44 5.06
C GLN A 263 -5.67 -8.09 5.77
N ILE A 264 -6.80 -7.81 6.40
CA ILE A 264 -7.01 -6.63 7.25
C ILE A 264 -6.30 -6.86 8.60
N PRO A 265 -5.52 -5.90 9.14
CA PRO A 265 -4.85 -6.08 10.42
C PRO A 265 -5.85 -6.26 11.56
N LYS A 266 -5.43 -6.90 12.65
CA LYS A 266 -6.25 -6.90 13.86
C LYS A 266 -6.50 -5.46 14.32
N GLN A 267 -7.75 -5.17 14.68
CA GLN A 267 -8.13 -3.88 15.24
C GLN A 267 -7.47 -3.69 16.63
N VAL A 268 -6.94 -2.49 16.89
CA VAL A 268 -6.17 -2.14 18.10
C VAL A 268 -6.75 -0.89 18.76
#